data_AF-A0A1J4UKN7-F1
#
_entry.id   AF-A0A1J4UKN7-F1
#
_cell.length_a   1.000
_cell.length_b   1.000
_cell.length_c   1.000
_cell.angle_alpha   90.00
_cell.angle_beta   90.00
_cell.angle_gamma   90.00
#
_symmetry.space_group_name_H-M   'P 1'
#
loop_
_entity.id
_entity.type
_entity.pdbx_description
1 polymer ?
#
loop_
_entity_poly.entity_id
_entity_poly.type
_entity_poly.pdbx_seq_one_letter_code
_entity_poly.pdbx_strand_id
1 'polypeptide(L)'
;MTAERLVKPVEVEVIMAKSYVKFQVPGPVQEKTLEILNIAKSGGNIRKGTNEATKAIERGEAKLVIIAEDVDPEEIVMHLPVLCAEKNTPYTYVTEKVALGKAAGLLVGTAAIAITNAGTAEDQLRELLVKVRELIPATAKEAKPAHAKKEKAEKKEKKPEAEKEEKAAE
;
A
#
# COMPACT_ATOMS: atom_id res chain seq x y z
N MET A 1 -27.44 -15.09 -37.46
CA MET A 1 -28.43 -14.72 -36.42
C MET A 1 -27.83 -15.14 -35.08
N THR A 2 -26.71 -14.54 -34.65
CA THR A 2 -26.66 -13.40 -33.72
C THR A 2 -27.64 -13.54 -32.56
N ALA A 3 -27.10 -13.94 -31.41
CA ALA A 3 -27.55 -13.48 -30.10
C ALA A 3 -26.33 -13.53 -29.18
N GLU A 4 -25.49 -12.50 -29.28
CA GLU A 4 -24.57 -12.12 -28.21
C GLU A 4 -25.38 -12.07 -26.93
N ARG A 5 -25.12 -13.03 -26.04
CA ARG A 5 -25.66 -12.99 -24.69
C ARG A 5 -25.02 -11.80 -24.00
N LEU A 6 -25.81 -10.73 -23.91
CA LEU A 6 -25.65 -9.59 -23.01
C LEU A 6 -25.11 -10.08 -21.67
N VAL A 7 -23.80 -9.96 -21.48
CA VAL A 7 -23.22 -9.75 -20.16
C VAL A 7 -23.75 -8.38 -19.78
N LYS A 8 -24.75 -8.36 -18.90
CA LYS A 8 -25.27 -7.11 -18.34
C LYS A 8 -24.05 -6.32 -17.87
N PRO A 9 -23.90 -5.05 -18.27
CA PRO A 9 -22.84 -4.22 -17.74
C PRO A 9 -23.02 -4.23 -16.22
N VAL A 10 -22.09 -4.87 -15.52
CA VAL A 10 -22.01 -4.81 -14.07
C VAL A 10 -21.85 -3.33 -13.80
N GLU A 11 -22.85 -2.75 -13.14
CA GLU A 11 -23.07 -1.32 -12.95
C GLU A 11 -21.74 -0.58 -12.73
N VAL A 12 -21.28 0.09 -13.80
CA VAL A 12 -20.17 1.03 -13.79
C VAL A 12 -20.72 2.41 -13.39
N GLU A 13 -21.65 2.41 -12.44
CA GLU A 13 -22.19 3.60 -11.79
C GLU A 13 -21.70 3.55 -10.35
N VAL A 14 -21.20 4.70 -9.86
CA VAL A 14 -20.36 4.84 -8.66
C VAL A 14 -18.91 4.43 -9.01
N ILE A 15 -17.90 5.29 -9.21
CA ILE A 15 -17.53 6.53 -8.52
C ILE A 15 -16.37 7.19 -9.30
N MET A 16 -16.61 8.32 -9.99
CA MET A 16 -15.58 9.35 -10.22
C MET A 16 -15.62 10.39 -9.07
N ALA A 17 -15.94 9.97 -7.84
CA ALA A 17 -16.38 10.90 -6.80
C ALA A 17 -15.25 11.58 -6.01
N LYS A 18 -14.01 11.11 -6.12
CA LYS A 18 -12.90 11.62 -5.30
C LYS A 18 -11.68 11.97 -6.14
N SER A 19 -11.19 13.18 -5.95
CA SER A 19 -10.15 13.83 -6.77
C SER A 19 -8.81 13.08 -6.83
N TYR A 20 -8.58 12.20 -5.86
CA TYR A 20 -7.33 11.46 -5.67
C TYR A 20 -7.30 10.07 -6.31
N VAL A 21 -8.42 9.53 -6.81
CA VAL A 21 -8.45 8.23 -7.51
C VAL A 21 -8.10 8.45 -8.98
N LYS A 22 -6.89 8.05 -9.41
CA LYS A 22 -6.36 8.36 -10.75
C LYS A 22 -6.65 7.29 -11.80
N PHE A 23 -6.88 6.06 -11.39
CA PHE A 23 -7.18 4.92 -12.26
C PHE A 23 -8.00 3.89 -11.49
N GLN A 24 -8.74 3.07 -12.23
CA GLN A 24 -9.58 2.03 -11.64
C GLN A 24 -8.80 0.72 -11.50
N VAL A 25 -8.90 0.08 -10.34
CA VAL A 25 -8.30 -1.23 -10.09
C VAL A 25 -9.35 -2.31 -10.22
N PRO A 26 -9.17 -3.31 -11.11
CA PRO A 26 -10.14 -4.39 -11.26
C PRO A 26 -10.17 -5.26 -9.99
N GLY A 27 -11.37 -5.73 -9.60
CA GLY A 27 -11.60 -6.58 -8.44
C GLY A 27 -10.56 -7.70 -8.20
N PRO A 28 -10.18 -8.52 -9.20
CA PRO A 28 -9.19 -9.58 -9.00
C PRO A 28 -7.78 -9.09 -8.62
N VAL A 29 -7.43 -7.84 -8.93
CA VAL A 29 -6.16 -7.24 -8.50
C VAL A 29 -6.28 -6.73 -7.06
N GLN A 30 -7.46 -6.22 -6.68
CA GLN A 30 -7.71 -5.78 -5.30
C GLN A 30 -7.67 -6.96 -4.33
N GLU A 31 -8.32 -8.08 -4.66
CA GLU A 31 -8.32 -9.30 -3.83
C GLU A 31 -6.90 -9.80 -3.58
N LYS A 32 -6.10 -9.92 -4.65
CA LYS A 32 -4.68 -10.31 -4.56
C LYS A 32 -3.85 -9.33 -3.73
N THR A 33 -4.16 -8.04 -3.81
CA THR A 33 -3.50 -7.02 -2.97
C THR A 33 -3.76 -7.28 -1.49
N LEU A 34 -5.00 -7.58 -1.12
CA LEU A 34 -5.38 -7.88 0.27
C LEU A 34 -4.79 -9.21 0.76
N GLU A 35 -4.69 -10.22 -0.10
CA GLU A 35 -4.02 -11.49 0.21
C GLU A 35 -2.53 -11.28 0.52
N ILE A 36 -1.82 -10.56 -0.36
CA ILE A 36 -0.40 -10.23 -0.16
C ILE A 36 -0.21 -9.43 1.13
N LEU A 37 -1.10 -8.48 1.40
CA LEU A 37 -1.06 -7.70 2.64
C LEU A 37 -1.23 -8.57 3.89
N ASN A 38 -2.15 -9.54 3.87
CA ASN A 38 -2.35 -10.49 4.97
C ASN A 38 -1.10 -11.34 5.23
N ILE A 39 -0.41 -11.78 4.18
CA ILE A 39 0.84 -12.54 4.30
C ILE A 39 1.97 -11.64 4.81
N ALA A 40 2.11 -10.44 4.23
CA ALA A 40 3.13 -9.46 4.60
C ALA A 40 3.00 -8.97 6.06
N LYS A 41 1.77 -8.95 6.61
CA LYS A 41 1.53 -8.65 8.03
C LYS A 41 2.24 -9.64 8.96
N SER A 42 2.24 -10.94 8.62
CA SER A 42 2.76 -12.01 9.48
C SER A 42 4.22 -12.35 9.18
N GLY A 43 4.63 -12.30 7.91
CA GLY A 43 5.96 -12.69 7.45
C GLY A 43 6.90 -11.52 7.13
N GLY A 44 6.44 -10.29 7.22
CA GLY A 44 7.16 -9.11 6.75
C GLY A 44 7.00 -7.89 7.65
N ASN A 45 7.02 -6.72 7.04
CA ASN A 45 6.89 -5.43 7.73
C ASN A 45 5.97 -4.51 6.93
N ILE A 46 4.95 -3.99 7.60
CA ILE A 46 3.93 -3.13 7.02
C ILE A 46 3.74 -1.89 7.89
N ARG A 47 3.54 -0.75 7.25
CA ARG A 47 3.31 0.56 7.87
C ARG A 47 1.84 0.88 7.76
N LYS A 48 1.19 1.14 8.89
CA LYS A 48 -0.27 1.20 8.98
C LYS A 48 -0.71 2.64 9.20
N GLY A 49 -1.62 3.10 8.36
CA GLY A 49 -2.11 4.47 8.42
C GLY A 49 -1.34 5.42 7.50
N THR A 50 -1.98 6.54 7.21
CA THR A 50 -1.52 7.55 6.24
C THR A 50 -0.22 8.22 6.65
N ASN A 51 -0.05 8.55 7.93
CA ASN A 51 1.19 9.16 8.44
C ASN A 51 2.40 8.23 8.32
N GLU A 52 2.23 6.95 8.66
CA GLU A 52 3.32 5.98 8.53
C GLU A 52 3.62 5.65 7.07
N ALA A 53 2.58 5.53 6.23
CA ALA A 53 2.74 5.36 4.79
C ALA A 53 3.52 6.52 4.19
N THR A 54 3.16 7.77 4.52
CA THR A 54 3.87 8.98 4.06
C THR A 54 5.35 8.92 4.42
N LYS A 55 5.68 8.63 5.69
CA LYS A 55 7.09 8.48 6.13
C LYS A 55 7.83 7.38 5.39
N ALA A 56 7.18 6.26 5.11
CA ALA A 56 7.79 5.13 4.41
C ALA A 56 8.12 5.46 2.94
N ILE A 57 7.26 6.24 2.29
CA ILE A 57 7.48 6.68 0.91
C ILE A 57 8.57 7.74 0.85
N GLU A 58 8.56 8.71 1.77
CA GLU A 58 9.59 9.77 1.85
C GLU A 58 11.00 9.19 2.04
N ARG A 59 11.10 8.15 2.88
CA ARG A 59 12.35 7.40 3.16
C ARG A 59 12.73 6.42 2.06
N GLY A 60 11.86 6.16 1.08
CA GLY A 60 12.10 5.17 0.03
C GLY A 60 12.09 3.72 0.52
N GLU A 61 11.48 3.43 1.67
CA GLU A 61 11.34 2.08 2.22
C GLU A 61 10.12 1.33 1.65
N ALA A 62 9.14 2.06 1.11
CA ALA A 62 7.89 1.49 0.62
C ALA A 62 8.07 0.76 -0.72
N LYS A 63 7.72 -0.54 -0.77
CA LYS A 63 7.69 -1.34 -2.01
C LYS A 63 6.36 -1.22 -2.74
N LEU A 64 5.26 -1.07 -2.01
CA LEU A 64 3.91 -0.86 -2.54
C LEU A 64 3.09 -0.05 -1.53
N VAL A 65 2.30 0.89 -2.02
CA VAL A 65 1.34 1.67 -1.21
C VAL A 65 -0.07 1.30 -1.62
N ILE A 66 -0.94 1.08 -0.65
CA ILE A 66 -2.35 0.74 -0.85
C ILE A 66 -3.18 1.86 -0.24
N ILE A 67 -4.09 2.43 -1.03
CA ILE A 67 -4.94 3.56 -0.66
C ILE A 67 -6.40 3.13 -0.72
N ALA A 68 -7.19 3.49 0.29
CA ALA A 68 -8.63 3.23 0.28
C ALA A 68 -9.41 4.31 -0.49
N GLU A 69 -10.49 3.91 -1.17
CA GLU A 69 -11.36 4.83 -1.93
C GLU A 69 -12.49 5.44 -1.05
N ASP A 70 -12.90 4.78 0.02
CA ASP A 70 -13.94 5.23 0.97
C ASP A 70 -13.38 6.07 2.14
N VAL A 71 -12.38 6.91 1.87
CA VAL A 71 -11.76 7.78 2.90
C VAL A 71 -12.49 9.11 2.97
N ASP A 72 -12.98 9.45 4.15
CA ASP A 72 -13.63 10.71 4.47
C ASP A 72 -13.01 11.23 5.77
N PRO A 73 -12.43 12.44 5.81
CA PRO A 73 -12.24 13.41 4.71
C PRO A 73 -11.19 12.99 3.66
N GLU A 74 -11.36 13.43 2.39
CA GLU A 74 -10.47 13.07 1.28
C GLU A 74 -9.06 13.66 1.40
N GLU A 75 -8.94 14.79 2.10
CA GLU A 75 -7.72 15.55 2.36
C GLU A 75 -6.62 14.71 3.01
N ILE A 76 -6.99 13.64 3.71
CA ILE A 76 -6.04 12.74 4.40
C ILE A 76 -5.22 11.91 3.41
N VAL A 77 -5.73 11.64 2.21
CA VAL A 77 -5.08 10.75 1.22
C VAL A 77 -4.71 11.45 -0.08
N MET A 78 -5.17 12.68 -0.31
CA MET A 78 -4.89 13.44 -1.54
C MET A 78 -3.41 13.60 -1.86
N HIS A 79 -2.53 13.70 -0.85
CA HIS A 79 -1.09 13.86 -1.07
C HIS A 79 -0.39 12.56 -1.45
N LEU A 80 -0.96 11.40 -1.14
CA LEU A 80 -0.27 10.10 -1.32
C LEU A 80 0.00 9.78 -2.80
N PRO A 81 -0.96 9.88 -3.74
CA PRO A 81 -0.69 9.58 -5.15
C PRO A 81 0.39 10.48 -5.76
N VAL A 82 0.42 11.77 -5.37
CA VAL A 82 1.42 12.75 -5.84
C VAL A 82 2.80 12.36 -5.31
N LEU A 83 2.89 12.08 -4.02
CA LEU A 83 4.15 11.71 -3.37
C LEU A 83 4.69 10.37 -3.89
N CYS A 84 3.81 9.40 -4.16
CA CYS A 84 4.17 8.15 -4.82
C CYS A 84 4.72 8.37 -6.23
N ALA A 85 4.15 9.31 -7.00
CA ALA A 85 4.64 9.65 -8.34
C ALA A 85 6.04 10.28 -8.27
N GLU A 86 6.28 11.23 -7.36
CA GLU A 86 7.59 11.88 -7.18
C GLU A 86 8.68 10.89 -6.76
N LYS A 87 8.36 9.95 -5.87
CA LYS A 87 9.29 8.96 -5.33
C LYS A 87 9.37 7.68 -6.16
N ASN A 88 8.63 7.58 -7.27
CA ASN A 88 8.52 6.38 -8.11
C ASN A 88 8.07 5.13 -7.35
N THR A 89 7.25 5.32 -6.30
CA THR A 89 6.71 4.22 -5.50
C THR A 89 5.39 3.76 -6.11
N PRO A 90 5.25 2.47 -6.44
CA PRO A 90 4.00 1.96 -7.00
C PRO A 90 2.89 2.03 -5.94
N TYR A 91 1.69 2.38 -6.39
CA TYR A 91 0.50 2.43 -5.54
C TYR A 91 -0.70 1.78 -6.20
N THR A 92 -1.64 1.31 -5.40
CA THR A 92 -2.91 0.70 -5.84
C THR A 92 -4.05 1.16 -4.95
N TYR A 93 -5.28 0.99 -5.43
CA TYR A 93 -6.50 1.34 -4.72
C TYR A 93 -7.29 0.10 -4.28
N VAL A 94 -8.03 0.25 -3.18
CA VAL A 94 -8.97 -0.73 -2.65
C VAL A 94 -10.27 -0.01 -2.30
N THR A 95 -11.41 -0.61 -2.64
CA THR A 95 -12.73 0.02 -2.47
C THR A 95 -13.05 0.37 -1.00
N GLU A 96 -12.75 -0.54 -0.07
CA GLU A 96 -13.13 -0.40 1.35
C GLU A 96 -11.93 -0.33 2.31
N LYS A 97 -11.87 0.73 3.15
CA LYS A 97 -10.87 0.92 4.21
C LYS A 97 -11.00 -0.11 5.32
N VAL A 98 -12.21 -0.64 5.54
CA VAL A 98 -12.47 -1.68 6.54
C VAL A 98 -11.82 -2.99 6.13
N ALA A 99 -11.94 -3.38 4.86
CA ALA A 99 -11.26 -4.53 4.31
C ALA A 99 -9.73 -4.38 4.40
N LEU A 100 -9.21 -3.20 4.06
CA LEU A 100 -7.79 -2.88 4.17
C LEU A 100 -7.26 -2.98 5.61
N GLY A 101 -8.00 -2.41 6.57
CA GLY A 101 -7.68 -2.48 8.00
C GLY A 101 -7.66 -3.92 8.52
N LYS A 102 -8.68 -4.73 8.18
CA LYS A 102 -8.76 -6.15 8.53
C LYS A 102 -7.57 -6.94 7.98
N ALA A 103 -7.20 -6.73 6.72
CA ALA A 103 -6.07 -7.41 6.09
C ALA A 103 -4.72 -7.04 6.77
N ALA A 104 -4.60 -5.83 7.28
CA ALA A 104 -3.45 -5.41 8.09
C ALA A 104 -3.54 -5.82 9.58
N GLY A 105 -4.62 -6.50 9.98
CA GLY A 105 -4.85 -6.96 11.34
C GLY A 105 -5.27 -5.89 12.33
N LEU A 106 -5.92 -4.84 11.85
CA LEU A 106 -6.54 -3.81 12.68
C LEU A 106 -8.04 -4.10 12.81
N LEU A 107 -8.59 -3.76 13.97
CA LEU A 107 -10.04 -3.83 14.22
C LEU A 107 -10.77 -2.64 13.59
N VAL A 108 -10.03 -1.61 13.18
CA VAL A 108 -10.54 -0.37 12.58
C VAL A 108 -10.10 -0.27 11.12
N GLY A 109 -10.92 0.43 10.33
CA GLY A 109 -10.58 0.73 8.94
C GLY A 109 -9.34 1.64 8.84
N THR A 110 -8.57 1.49 7.77
CA THR A 110 -7.32 2.24 7.58
C THR A 110 -7.33 2.91 6.21
N ALA A 111 -6.99 4.19 6.15
CA ALA A 111 -7.04 4.97 4.92
C ALA A 111 -5.91 4.64 3.93
N ALA A 112 -4.71 4.32 4.42
CA ALA A 112 -3.60 3.90 3.59
C ALA A 112 -2.61 3.00 4.34
N ILE A 113 -1.92 2.13 3.61
CA ILE A 113 -0.95 1.18 4.14
C ILE A 113 0.23 1.09 3.17
N ALA A 114 1.45 1.07 3.70
CA ALA A 114 2.64 0.82 2.89
C ALA A 114 3.29 -0.51 3.28
N ILE A 115 3.55 -1.35 2.27
CA ILE A 115 4.31 -2.58 2.44
C ILE A 115 5.79 -2.23 2.28
N THR A 116 6.57 -2.36 3.35
CA THR A 116 8.03 -2.15 3.30
C THR A 116 8.77 -3.46 3.08
N ASN A 117 8.26 -4.56 3.63
CA ASN A 117 8.77 -5.90 3.39
C ASN A 117 7.61 -6.89 3.28
N ALA A 118 7.54 -7.63 2.17
CA ALA A 118 6.46 -8.59 1.92
C ALA A 118 6.76 -10.01 2.44
N GLY A 119 7.96 -10.26 2.96
CA GLY A 119 8.36 -11.54 3.52
C GLY A 119 8.28 -12.67 2.48
N THR A 120 7.46 -13.67 2.75
CA THR A 120 7.23 -14.80 1.85
C THR A 120 6.41 -14.45 0.61
N ALA A 121 5.72 -13.30 0.58
CA ALA A 121 4.91 -12.85 -0.55
C ALA A 121 5.66 -11.95 -1.55
N GLU A 122 7.00 -11.89 -1.50
CA GLU A 122 7.77 -11.04 -2.41
C GLU A 122 7.58 -11.37 -3.90
N ASP A 123 7.47 -12.65 -4.24
CA ASP A 123 7.27 -13.06 -5.64
C ASP A 123 5.87 -12.69 -6.14
N GLN A 124 4.85 -12.93 -5.32
CA GLN A 124 3.47 -12.52 -5.61
C GLN A 124 3.35 -10.99 -5.72
N LEU A 125 4.07 -10.25 -4.87
CA LEU A 125 4.14 -8.80 -4.92
C LEU A 125 4.74 -8.34 -6.25
N ARG A 126 5.84 -8.95 -6.72
CA ARG A 126 6.44 -8.57 -8.01
C ARG A 126 5.48 -8.76 -9.18
N GLU A 127 4.74 -9.87 -9.21
CA GLU A 127 3.71 -10.09 -10.23
C GLU A 127 2.59 -9.05 -10.17
N LEU A 128 2.16 -8.69 -8.97
CA LEU A 128 1.14 -7.66 -8.77
C LEU A 128 1.64 -6.29 -9.23
N LEU A 129 2.91 -5.96 -8.96
CA LEU A 129 3.51 -4.70 -9.40
C LEU A 129 3.53 -4.55 -10.93
N VAL A 130 3.75 -5.63 -11.68
CA VAL A 130 3.65 -5.59 -13.15
C VAL A 130 2.24 -5.22 -13.59
N LYS A 131 1.22 -5.88 -13.01
CA LYS A 131 -0.20 -5.62 -13.33
C LYS A 131 -0.63 -4.21 -12.95
N VAL A 132 -0.23 -3.74 -11.77
CA VAL A 132 -0.54 -2.37 -11.31
C VAL A 132 0.07 -1.33 -12.24
N ARG A 133 1.29 -1.55 -12.75
CA ARG A 133 1.94 -0.64 -13.70
C ARG A 133 1.22 -0.57 -15.05
N GLU A 134 0.58 -1.64 -15.49
CA GLU A 134 -0.21 -1.65 -16.74
C GLU A 134 -1.52 -0.84 -16.61
N LEU A 135 -2.05 -0.72 -15.39
CA LEU A 135 -3.28 0.02 -15.11
C LEU A 135 -3.08 1.53 -15.00
N ILE A 136 -1.83 1.98 -14.78
CA ILE A 136 -1.51 3.40 -14.70
C ILE A 136 -1.43 3.95 -16.13
N PRO A 137 -2.35 4.84 -16.56
CA PRO A 137 -2.28 5.44 -17.89
C PRO A 137 -0.98 6.23 -18.04
N ALA A 138 -0.39 6.15 -19.22
CA ALA A 138 1.01 6.48 -19.54
C ALA A 138 1.39 7.99 -19.45
N THR A 139 1.21 8.62 -18.29
CA THR A 139 1.77 9.95 -17.97
C THR A 139 2.98 9.89 -17.03
N ALA A 140 3.45 8.69 -16.67
CA ALA A 140 4.62 8.48 -15.80
C ALA A 140 5.52 7.34 -16.31
N LYS A 141 5.94 7.40 -17.58
CA LYS A 141 6.98 6.49 -18.08
C LYS A 141 8.35 6.90 -17.49
N GLU A 142 9.10 5.87 -17.10
CA GLU A 142 10.48 5.81 -16.58
C GLU A 142 10.56 5.98 -15.04
N ALA A 143 11.07 5.05 -14.22
CA ALA A 143 12.19 4.13 -14.45
C ALA A 143 12.12 2.79 -13.67
N LYS A 144 13.01 1.89 -14.09
CA LYS A 144 13.20 0.45 -13.82
C LYS A 144 13.15 0.02 -12.34
N PRO A 145 12.78 -1.25 -12.05
CA PRO A 145 12.82 -1.79 -10.69
C PRO A 145 14.28 -1.95 -10.21
N ALA A 146 14.70 -1.06 -9.31
CA ALA A 146 15.90 -1.26 -8.50
C ALA A 146 15.51 -2.07 -7.25
N HIS A 147 15.46 -3.39 -7.38
CA HIS A 147 15.45 -4.28 -6.23
C HIS A 147 16.48 -5.38 -6.44
N ALA A 148 17.72 -5.10 -6.06
CA ALA A 148 18.77 -6.09 -5.91
C ALA A 148 19.71 -5.73 -4.75
N LYS A 149 19.76 -6.65 -3.76
CA LYS A 149 20.85 -6.93 -2.79
C LYS A 149 20.98 -5.96 -1.61
N LYS A 150 21.07 -6.34 -0.31
CA LYS A 150 21.44 -7.58 0.44
C LYS A 150 20.71 -7.53 1.80
N GLU A 151 20.05 -8.59 2.28
CA GLU A 151 20.56 -9.67 3.15
C GLU A 151 21.16 -9.26 4.53
N LYS A 152 20.44 -9.68 5.59
CA LYS A 152 20.81 -10.04 6.98
C LYS A 152 21.31 -8.97 7.98
N ALA A 153 20.54 -8.81 9.07
CA ALA A 153 20.95 -9.29 10.41
C ALA A 153 19.78 -9.22 11.43
N GLU A 154 19.22 -10.37 11.77
CA GLU A 154 18.61 -10.63 13.08
C GLU A 154 19.66 -10.43 14.17
N LYS A 155 19.29 -9.85 15.33
CA LYS A 155 19.10 -10.59 16.60
C LYS A 155 18.92 -9.62 17.80
N LYS A 156 17.67 -9.56 18.27
CA LYS A 156 17.22 -9.81 19.66
C LYS A 156 17.70 -8.93 20.84
N GLU A 157 16.69 -8.35 21.50
CA GLU A 157 16.48 -8.25 22.96
C GLU A 157 17.51 -7.51 23.84
N LYS A 158 17.09 -6.35 24.40
CA LYS A 158 16.66 -6.26 25.81
C LYS A 158 16.13 -4.86 26.17
N LYS A 159 14.95 -4.83 26.80
CA LYS A 159 14.48 -3.76 27.70
C LYS A 159 15.32 -3.81 29.01
N PRO A 160 15.62 -2.69 29.67
CA PRO A 160 14.74 -2.17 30.76
C PRO A 160 14.54 -0.64 30.63
N GLU A 161 13.37 -0.07 30.93
CA GLU A 161 12.90 0.36 32.26
C GLU A 161 13.80 1.38 33.00
N ALA A 162 13.30 2.63 32.99
CA ALA A 162 13.17 3.63 34.07
C ALA A 162 14.36 4.11 34.94
N GLU A 163 14.27 5.41 35.29
CA GLU A 163 14.91 6.13 36.42
C GLU A 163 16.43 6.36 36.35
N LYS A 164 17.06 7.43 36.87
CA LYS A 164 16.76 8.76 37.41
C LYS A 164 18.16 9.37 37.69
N GLU A 165 18.24 10.69 37.93
CA GLU A 165 19.29 11.38 38.71
C GLU A 165 20.75 11.48 38.19
N GLU A 166 21.11 12.73 37.89
CA GLU A 166 22.16 13.54 38.57
C GLU A 166 23.61 12.99 38.71
N LYS A 167 24.55 13.73 38.09
CA LYS A 167 25.90 14.07 38.59
C LYS A 167 26.44 15.18 37.67
N ALA A 168 26.70 16.41 38.12
CA ALA A 168 27.79 16.85 39.01
C ALA A 168 29.20 16.62 38.43
N ALA A 169 29.92 17.75 38.29
CA ALA A 169 31.36 17.94 38.13
C ALA A 169 32.01 17.51 36.80
N GLU A 170 32.40 18.50 35.98
CA GLU A 170 33.74 19.11 36.02
C GLU A 170 33.68 20.55 35.48
#